data_AF-A0A956PHY6-F1
#
_entry.id   AF-A0A956PHY6-F1
#
_cell.length_a   1.000
_cell.length_b   1.000
_cell.length_c   1.000
_cell.angle_alpha   90.00
_cell.angle_beta   90.00
_cell.angle_gamma   90.00
#
_symmetry.space_group_name_H-M   'P 1'
#
loop_
_entity.id
_entity.type
_entity.pdbx_description
1 polymer ?
#
loop_
_entity_poly.entity_id
_entity_poly.type
_entity_poly.pdbx_seq_one_letter_code
_entity_poly.pdbx_strand_id
1 'polypeptide(L)'
;MGQVLWQRYLDGQLELLPVQVSGRNDGADARANIADTALGRDAKRSSYGNAPGGRVPLTFSLLEGLKTLSDDFSFRITALAGGSHSGRSRHYLGVALDVDVIDGQRVNKDHPRFREFMAKARSLGATEVLGPGARGHDTHLHIAWPRDATAHQVG
;
A
#
# COMPACT_ATOMS: atom_id res chain seq x y z
N MET A 1 -2.23 -13.12 -7.56
CA MET A 1 -1.28 -12.04 -7.21
C MET A 1 -0.96 -11.98 -5.71
N GLY A 2 -1.94 -12.11 -4.80
CA GLY A 2 -1.68 -12.05 -3.34
C GLY A 2 -0.59 -13.01 -2.85
N GLN A 3 -0.59 -14.27 -3.30
CA GLN A 3 0.46 -15.25 -2.96
C GLN A 3 1.86 -14.82 -3.41
N VAL A 4 1.98 -14.17 -4.57
CA VAL A 4 3.26 -13.64 -5.07
C VAL A 4 3.76 -12.54 -4.14
N LEU A 5 2.91 -11.61 -3.73
CA LEU A 5 3.29 -10.55 -2.79
C LEU A 5 3.63 -11.09 -1.40
N TRP A 6 2.94 -12.14 -0.96
CA TRP A 6 3.32 -12.85 0.27
C TRP A 6 4.70 -13.48 0.16
N GLN A 7 5.03 -14.08 -0.98
CA GLN A 7 6.37 -14.61 -1.23
C GLN A 7 7.43 -13.49 -1.26
N ARG A 8 7.16 -12.36 -1.94
CA ARG A 8 8.05 -11.18 -1.91
C ARG A 8 8.32 -10.67 -0.49
N TYR A 9 7.33 -10.78 0.40
CA TYR A 9 7.51 -10.49 1.83
C TYR A 9 8.44 -11.49 2.52
N LEU A 10 8.27 -12.80 2.28
CA LEU A 10 9.15 -13.84 2.83
C LEU A 10 10.59 -13.71 2.33
N ASP A 11 10.76 -13.26 1.08
CA ASP A 11 12.07 -13.07 0.45
C ASP A 11 12.76 -11.75 0.87
N GLY A 12 12.09 -10.91 1.68
CA GLY A 12 12.61 -9.63 2.16
C GLY A 12 12.58 -8.48 1.14
N GLN A 13 11.91 -8.67 0.00
CA GLN A 13 11.70 -7.61 -0.99
C GLN A 13 10.58 -6.64 -0.56
N LEU A 14 9.60 -7.15 0.20
CA LEU A 14 8.60 -6.33 0.87
C LEU A 14 8.75 -6.45 2.38
N GLU A 15 8.72 -5.33 3.08
CA GLU A 15 8.43 -5.31 4.51
C GLU A 15 6.96 -4.93 4.69
N LEU A 16 6.23 -5.70 5.49
CA LEU A 16 4.82 -5.44 5.75
C LEU A 16 4.66 -5.11 7.23
N LEU A 17 4.26 -3.87 7.52
CA LEU A 17 4.09 -3.43 8.90
C LEU A 17 2.97 -4.27 9.56
N PRO A 18 3.24 -4.97 10.68
CA PRO A 18 2.30 -5.89 11.32
C PRO A 18 1.37 -5.19 12.34
N VAL A 19 1.29 -3.87 12.25
CA VAL A 19 0.51 -3.00 13.15
C VAL A 19 0.21 -1.70 12.39
N GLN A 20 -0.86 -0.99 12.76
CA GLN A 20 -1.09 0.34 12.21
C GLN A 20 0.01 1.31 12.63
N VAL A 21 0.32 2.33 11.82
CA VAL A 21 1.27 3.40 12.18
C VAL A 21 0.91 4.07 13.53
N SER A 22 -0.39 4.11 13.86
CA SER A 22 -0.89 4.60 15.15
C SER A 22 -0.59 3.70 16.37
N GLY A 23 0.03 2.53 16.17
CA GLY A 23 0.25 1.50 17.19
C GLY A 23 -0.95 0.60 17.46
N ARG A 24 -2.12 0.86 16.85
CA ARG A 24 -3.31 0.03 16.99
C ARG A 24 -3.14 -1.32 16.29
N ASN A 25 -3.54 -2.39 16.97
CA ASN A 25 -3.63 -3.71 16.39
C ASN A 25 -5.11 -4.12 16.28
N ASP A 26 -5.68 -3.92 15.09
CA ASP A 26 -7.06 -4.27 14.77
C ASP A 26 -7.15 -5.32 13.65
N GLY A 27 -6.02 -5.92 13.26
CA GLY A 27 -5.91 -6.89 12.17
C GLY A 27 -6.19 -6.32 10.77
N ALA A 28 -6.17 -4.99 10.61
CA ALA A 28 -6.24 -4.33 9.30
C ALA A 28 -4.87 -3.80 8.84
N ASP A 29 -3.77 -4.25 9.45
CA ASP A 29 -2.42 -3.81 9.10
C ASP A 29 -1.99 -4.33 7.72
N ALA A 30 -0.89 -3.79 7.18
CA ALA A 30 -0.42 -4.12 5.84
C ALA A 30 -0.10 -5.62 5.70
N ARG A 31 0.48 -6.24 6.74
CA ARG A 31 0.77 -7.69 6.73
C ARG A 31 -0.51 -8.51 6.69
N ALA A 32 -1.48 -8.21 7.56
CA ALA A 32 -2.77 -8.89 7.57
C ALA A 32 -3.53 -8.72 6.24
N ASN A 33 -3.49 -7.53 5.63
CA ASN A 33 -4.14 -7.26 4.34
C ASN A 33 -3.54 -8.09 3.18
N ILE A 34 -2.21 -8.20 3.07
CA ILE A 34 -1.59 -9.07 2.06
C ILE A 34 -1.83 -10.55 2.38
N ALA A 35 -1.79 -10.96 3.64
CA ALA A 35 -2.09 -12.34 4.05
C ALA A 35 -3.52 -12.75 3.67
N ASP A 36 -4.52 -11.91 3.97
CA ASP A 36 -5.91 -12.15 3.58
C ASP A 36 -6.03 -12.28 2.05
N THR A 37 -5.40 -11.35 1.30
CA THR A 37 -5.42 -11.37 -0.17
C THR A 37 -4.73 -12.63 -0.73
N ALA A 38 -3.63 -13.09 -0.11
CA ALA A 38 -2.94 -14.33 -0.49
C ALA A 38 -3.78 -15.58 -0.25
N LEU A 39 -4.68 -15.54 0.73
CA LEU A 39 -5.67 -16.59 1.03
C LEU A 39 -6.97 -16.46 0.22
N GLY A 40 -7.04 -15.53 -0.75
CA GLY A 40 -8.23 -15.29 -1.56
C GLY A 40 -9.35 -14.56 -0.82
N ARG A 41 -9.04 -13.85 0.26
CA ARG A 41 -9.98 -13.07 1.08
C ARG A 41 -9.79 -11.57 0.85
N ASP A 42 -10.86 -10.81 1.02
CA ASP A 42 -10.81 -9.35 0.98
C ASP A 42 -10.01 -8.79 2.16
N ALA A 43 -9.26 -7.72 1.92
CA ALA A 43 -8.49 -7.03 2.96
C ALA A 43 -9.40 -6.35 3.98
N LYS A 44 -9.06 -6.46 5.27
CA LYS A 44 -9.77 -5.79 6.35
C LYS A 44 -9.48 -4.29 6.35
N ARG A 45 -10.53 -3.48 6.52
CA ARG A 45 -10.44 -2.04 6.81
C ARG A 45 -10.51 -1.83 8.32
N SER A 46 -9.76 -0.85 8.82
CA SER A 46 -9.89 -0.39 10.20
C SER A 46 -11.31 0.15 10.48
N SER A 47 -11.72 0.13 11.75
CA SER A 47 -13.06 0.57 12.19
C SER A 47 -12.97 1.62 13.30
N TYR A 48 -12.12 2.62 13.13
CA TYR A 48 -11.92 3.75 14.06
C TYR A 48 -11.62 5.05 13.30
N GLY A 49 -11.89 6.19 13.94
CA GLY A 49 -11.75 7.50 13.30
C GLY A 49 -12.67 7.60 12.08
N ASN A 50 -12.11 7.90 10.92
CA ASN A 50 -12.85 7.95 9.65
C ASN A 50 -12.91 6.60 8.93
N ALA A 51 -12.27 5.56 9.48
CA ALA A 51 -12.19 4.27 8.81
C ALA A 51 -13.55 3.57 8.84
N PRO A 52 -14.09 3.14 7.68
CA PRO A 52 -15.48 2.70 7.55
C PRO A 52 -15.73 1.28 8.06
N GLY A 53 -14.69 0.57 8.51
CA GLY A 53 -14.77 -0.85 8.85
C GLY A 53 -15.07 -1.74 7.63
N GLY A 54 -15.37 -3.01 7.90
CA GLY A 54 -15.65 -4.01 6.87
C GLY A 54 -14.41 -4.48 6.12
N ARG A 55 -14.63 -5.01 4.92
CA ARG A 55 -13.58 -5.53 4.04
C ARG A 55 -13.69 -4.93 2.63
N VAL A 56 -12.60 -4.98 1.88
CA VAL A 56 -12.52 -4.51 0.49
C VAL A 56 -11.50 -5.36 -0.27
N PRO A 57 -11.76 -5.77 -1.53
CA PRO A 57 -10.73 -6.42 -2.34
C PRO A 57 -9.60 -5.43 -2.65
N LEU A 58 -8.34 -5.90 -2.58
CA LEU A 58 -7.24 -5.17 -3.17
C LEU A 58 -7.28 -5.37 -4.69
N THR A 59 -7.29 -4.28 -5.44
CA THR A 59 -7.48 -4.33 -6.90
C THR A 59 -6.29 -4.92 -7.63
N PHE A 60 -6.54 -5.50 -8.81
CA PHE A 60 -5.47 -6.05 -9.65
C PHE A 60 -4.40 -5.01 -9.97
N SER A 61 -4.79 -3.78 -10.33
CA SER A 61 -3.84 -2.69 -10.62
C SER A 61 -2.92 -2.37 -9.46
N LEU A 62 -3.45 -2.32 -8.22
CA LEU A 62 -2.63 -2.16 -7.02
C LEU A 62 -1.67 -3.34 -6.85
N LEU A 63 -2.17 -4.57 -6.94
CA LEU A 63 -1.37 -5.77 -6.70
C LEU A 63 -0.26 -5.98 -7.76
N GLU A 64 -0.56 -5.73 -9.04
CA GLU A 64 0.43 -5.75 -10.13
C GLU A 64 1.45 -4.62 -9.97
N GLY A 65 0.99 -3.44 -9.54
CA GLY A 65 1.85 -2.31 -9.21
C GLY A 65 2.85 -2.64 -8.11
N LEU A 66 2.38 -3.23 -7.00
CA LEU A 66 3.22 -3.70 -5.89
C LEU A 66 4.26 -4.72 -6.36
N LYS A 67 3.81 -5.72 -7.14
CA LYS A 67 4.71 -6.74 -7.70
C LYS A 67 5.79 -6.10 -8.55
N THR A 68 5.42 -5.23 -9.49
CA THR A 68 6.36 -4.61 -10.43
C THR A 68 7.31 -3.65 -9.74
N LEU A 69 6.85 -2.90 -8.73
CA LEU A 69 7.73 -2.07 -7.90
C LEU A 69 8.73 -2.93 -7.12
N SER A 70 8.32 -4.11 -6.65
CA SER A 70 9.21 -5.03 -5.90
C SER A 70 10.31 -5.68 -6.75
N ASP A 71 10.23 -5.54 -8.08
CA ASP A 71 11.28 -6.00 -8.99
C ASP A 71 12.47 -5.01 -9.02
N ASP A 72 12.23 -3.71 -8.75
CA ASP A 72 13.23 -2.63 -8.84
C ASP A 72 13.65 -2.05 -7.47
N PHE A 73 12.81 -2.25 -6.44
CA PHE A 73 12.98 -1.68 -5.11
C PHE A 73 12.64 -2.71 -4.02
N SER A 74 13.34 -2.65 -2.88
CA SER A 74 12.77 -3.17 -1.63
C SER A 74 12.05 -2.05 -0.89
N PHE A 75 10.92 -2.33 -0.25
CA PHE A 75 10.17 -1.26 0.43
C PHE A 75 9.24 -1.77 1.54
N ARG A 76 8.97 -0.87 2.50
CA ARG A 76 8.01 -1.13 3.57
C ARG A 76 6.66 -0.53 3.30
N ILE A 77 5.63 -1.37 3.29
CA ILE A 77 4.24 -0.95 3.23
C ILE A 77 3.71 -0.75 4.66
N THR A 78 3.20 0.45 4.94
CA THR A 78 2.64 0.81 6.25
C THR A 78 1.11 0.77 6.28
N ALA A 79 0.45 0.98 5.15
CA ALA A 79 -1.00 0.88 5.03
C ALA A 79 -1.46 0.44 3.62
N LEU A 80 -2.55 -0.33 3.57
CA LEU A 80 -3.28 -0.71 2.35
C LEU A 80 -4.76 -0.35 2.51
N ALA A 81 -5.59 -1.22 3.07
CA ALA A 81 -6.99 -0.92 3.38
C ALA A 81 -7.19 -0.42 4.84
N GLY A 82 -6.20 -0.63 5.70
CA GLY A 82 -6.20 -0.21 7.11
C GLY A 82 -5.86 1.26 7.36
N GLY A 83 -6.03 1.65 8.62
CA GLY A 83 -5.74 2.98 9.10
C GLY A 83 -6.92 3.97 9.01
N SER A 84 -6.79 5.08 9.73
CA SER A 84 -7.75 6.19 9.67
C SER A 84 -7.20 7.29 8.76
N HIS A 85 -7.88 7.51 7.63
CA HIS A 85 -7.53 8.41 6.55
C HIS A 85 -8.63 9.48 6.38
N SER A 86 -8.56 10.29 5.33
CA SER A 86 -9.71 11.14 4.96
C SER A 86 -10.91 10.29 4.54
N GLY A 87 -12.15 10.76 4.77
CA GLY A 87 -13.36 9.96 4.51
C GLY A 87 -13.57 9.51 3.06
N ARG A 88 -12.88 10.13 2.09
CA ARG A 88 -12.91 9.74 0.66
C ARG A 88 -11.63 9.06 0.19
N SER A 89 -10.76 8.68 1.13
CA SER A 89 -9.46 8.07 0.84
C SER A 89 -9.58 6.83 -0.03
N ARG A 90 -8.60 6.67 -0.93
CA ARG A 90 -8.48 5.53 -1.84
C ARG A 90 -8.01 4.25 -1.15
N HIS A 91 -7.45 4.34 0.06
CA HIS A 91 -7.20 3.17 0.91
C HIS A 91 -8.48 2.36 1.13
N TYR A 92 -9.61 3.04 1.36
CA TYR A 92 -10.90 2.39 1.59
C TYR A 92 -11.54 1.77 0.35
N LEU A 93 -10.93 1.96 -0.82
CA LEU A 93 -11.32 1.35 -2.09
C LEU A 93 -10.38 0.19 -2.49
N GLY A 94 -9.34 -0.11 -1.72
CA GLY A 94 -8.37 -1.15 -2.07
C GLY A 94 -7.50 -0.83 -3.29
N VAL A 95 -7.26 0.47 -3.54
CA VAL A 95 -6.47 0.96 -4.68
C VAL A 95 -5.25 1.79 -4.27
N ALA A 96 -4.93 1.86 -2.97
CA ALA A 96 -3.85 2.69 -2.44
C ALA A 96 -2.88 1.92 -1.53
N LEU A 97 -1.66 2.44 -1.41
CA LEU A 97 -0.66 2.05 -0.43
C LEU A 97 0.05 3.27 0.15
N ASP A 98 0.57 3.12 1.37
CA ASP A 98 1.56 4.02 1.97
C ASP A 98 2.90 3.30 2.16
N VAL A 99 4.02 4.00 1.89
CA VAL A 99 5.39 3.47 1.97
C VAL A 99 6.31 4.43 2.72
N ASP A 100 7.00 3.98 3.78
CA ASP A 100 7.88 4.84 4.59
C ASP A 100 9.37 4.42 4.58
N VAL A 101 9.69 3.30 3.93
CA VAL A 101 11.07 2.83 3.71
C VAL A 101 11.21 2.35 2.28
N ILE A 102 12.29 2.74 1.61
CA ILE A 102 12.68 2.24 0.27
C ILE A 102 14.17 1.89 0.35
N ASP A 103 14.56 0.73 -0.18
CA ASP A 103 15.93 0.21 -0.21
C ASP A 103 16.63 0.30 1.16
N GLY A 104 15.89 -0.03 2.23
CA GLY A 104 16.36 0.01 3.61
C GLY A 104 16.49 1.40 4.24
N GLN A 105 16.17 2.48 3.53
CA GLN A 105 16.27 3.86 4.00
C GLN A 105 14.88 4.48 4.20
N ARG A 106 14.71 5.24 5.30
CA ARG A 106 13.45 5.94 5.56
C ARG A 106 13.20 7.00 4.50
N VAL A 107 11.97 7.08 4.00
CA VAL A 107 11.54 8.11 3.06
C VAL A 107 11.61 9.48 3.74
N ASN A 108 12.26 10.43 3.06
CA ASN A 108 12.27 11.85 3.38
C ASN A 108 12.68 12.66 2.13
N LYS A 109 12.72 13.99 2.22
CA LYS A 109 13.07 14.89 1.09
C LYS A 109 14.44 14.64 0.45
N ASP A 110 15.37 14.06 1.20
CA ASP A 110 16.75 13.80 0.78
C ASP A 110 16.95 12.33 0.33
N HIS A 111 15.92 11.48 0.40
CA HIS A 111 16.01 10.09 -0.02
C HIS A 111 16.32 9.99 -1.52
N PRO A 112 17.38 9.27 -1.93
CA PRO A 112 17.91 9.35 -3.30
C PRO A 112 16.94 8.83 -4.37
N ARG A 113 16.11 7.84 -4.02
CA ARG A 113 15.27 7.11 -5.00
C ARG A 113 13.76 7.31 -4.85
N PHE A 114 13.27 8.15 -3.92
CA PHE A 114 11.82 8.22 -3.70
C PHE A 114 11.09 8.79 -4.93
N ARG A 115 11.73 9.71 -5.66
CA ARG A 115 11.19 10.27 -6.90
C ARG A 115 11.14 9.24 -8.03
N GLU A 116 12.13 8.35 -8.10
CA GLU A 116 12.18 7.25 -9.07
C GLU A 116 11.05 6.25 -8.77
N PHE A 117 10.86 5.87 -7.52
CA PHE A 117 9.74 5.03 -7.07
C PHE A 117 8.39 5.65 -7.47
N MET A 118 8.20 6.95 -7.18
CA MET A 118 6.99 7.67 -7.57
C MET A 118 6.80 7.74 -9.08
N ALA A 119 7.88 7.96 -9.85
CA ALA A 119 7.82 7.99 -11.32
C ALA A 119 7.45 6.61 -11.89
N LYS A 120 8.03 5.54 -11.36
CA LYS A 120 7.68 4.17 -11.74
C LYS A 120 6.21 3.87 -11.41
N ALA A 121 5.74 4.21 -10.21
CA ALA A 121 4.33 4.05 -9.85
C ALA A 121 3.38 4.78 -10.82
N ARG A 122 3.72 6.01 -11.25
CA ARG A 122 2.95 6.73 -12.29
C ARG A 122 2.95 6.01 -13.63
N SER A 123 4.10 5.48 -14.05
CA SER A 123 4.19 4.69 -15.30
C SER A 123 3.35 3.41 -15.28
N LEU A 124 3.05 2.90 -14.08
CA LEU A 124 2.18 1.75 -13.83
C LEU A 124 0.69 2.15 -13.65
N GLY A 125 0.35 3.41 -13.89
CA GLY A 125 -1.03 3.91 -13.86
C GLY A 125 -1.49 4.51 -12.54
N ALA A 126 -0.62 4.69 -11.55
CA ALA A 126 -0.98 5.43 -10.34
C ALA A 126 -1.26 6.90 -10.68
N THR A 127 -2.39 7.43 -10.21
CA THR A 127 -2.85 8.80 -10.53
C THR A 127 -2.81 9.74 -9.35
N GLU A 128 -2.70 9.22 -8.14
CA GLU A 128 -2.54 9.99 -6.91
C GLU A 128 -1.22 9.55 -6.26
N VAL A 129 -0.18 10.35 -6.47
CA VAL A 129 1.20 10.00 -6.10
C VAL A 129 1.81 11.18 -5.36
N LEU A 130 1.81 11.06 -4.03
CA LEU A 130 2.26 12.07 -3.07
C LEU A 130 3.48 11.54 -2.31
N GLY A 131 4.34 12.44 -1.87
CA GLY A 131 5.58 12.12 -1.16
C GLY A 131 6.22 13.39 -0.60
N PRO A 132 7.50 13.34 -0.17
CA PRO A 132 8.16 14.48 0.45
C PRO A 132 8.04 15.78 -0.36
N GLY A 133 7.59 16.85 0.32
CA GLY A 133 7.23 18.13 -0.29
C GLY A 133 5.73 18.31 -0.57
N ALA A 134 4.93 17.25 -0.54
CA ALA A 134 3.47 17.34 -0.51
C ALA A 134 2.98 17.45 0.94
N ARG A 135 1.96 18.30 1.19
CA ARG A 135 1.40 18.51 2.52
C ARG A 135 1.05 17.18 3.20
N GLY A 136 1.64 16.92 4.36
CA GLY A 136 1.38 15.73 5.16
C GLY A 136 2.15 14.46 4.75
N HIS A 137 3.05 14.53 3.77
CA HIS A 137 3.74 13.37 3.19
C HIS A 137 5.28 13.49 3.25
N ASP A 138 5.82 14.20 4.24
CA ASP A 138 7.27 14.44 4.33
C ASP A 138 8.10 13.18 4.68
N THR A 139 7.45 12.14 5.19
CA THR A 139 8.10 10.93 5.73
C THR A 139 7.61 9.63 5.10
N HIS A 140 6.72 9.69 4.12
CA HIS A 140 6.18 8.53 3.42
C HIS A 140 5.67 8.91 2.04
N LEU A 141 5.50 7.92 1.19
CA LEU A 141 4.79 8.04 -0.08
C LEU A 141 3.37 7.56 0.09
N HIS A 142 2.41 8.28 -0.50
CA HIS A 142 1.05 7.80 -0.73
C HIS A 142 0.88 7.58 -2.23
N ILE A 143 0.56 6.35 -2.61
CA ILE A 143 0.42 5.95 -4.01
C ILE A 143 -0.94 5.30 -4.20
N ALA A 144 -1.71 5.78 -5.17
CA ALA A 144 -3.00 5.18 -5.47
C ALA A 144 -3.37 5.20 -6.96
N TRP A 145 -4.01 4.11 -7.37
CA TRP A 145 -4.58 3.92 -8.71
C TRP A 145 -5.96 4.60 -8.83
N PRO A 146 -6.51 4.73 -10.06
CA PRO A 146 -7.84 5.28 -10.28
C PRO A 146 -8.91 4.62 -9.39
N ARG A 147 -9.91 5.40 -8.99
CA ARG A 147 -10.96 4.94 -8.05
C ARG A 147 -11.84 3.84 -8.63
N ASP A 148 -11.92 3.80 -9.95
CA ASP A 148 -12.67 2.86 -10.78
C ASP A 148 -11.78 1.72 -11.32
N ALA A 149 -10.51 1.62 -10.86
CA ALA A 149 -9.66 0.48 -11.16
C ALA A 149 -10.40 -0.79 -10.73
N THR A 150 -10.87 -1.56 -11.71
CA THR A 150 -11.68 -2.74 -11.46
C THR A 150 -10.81 -3.80 -10.78
N ALA A 151 -11.32 -4.40 -9.71
CA ALA A 151 -10.82 -5.66 -9.22
C ALA A 151 -11.14 -6.71 -10.28
N HIS A 152 -10.30 -6.86 -11.30
CA HIS A 152 -10.35 -8.02 -12.16
C HIS A 152 -10.08 -9.24 -11.27
N GLN A 153 -11.14 -9.98 -10.96
CA GLN A 153 -11.03 -11.34 -10.43
C GLN A 153 -10.25 -12.14 -11.47
N VAL A 154 -8.99 -12.45 -11.14
CA VAL A 154 -8.29 -13.54 -11.81
C VAL A 154 -8.99 -14.82 -11.36
N GLY A 155 -9.68 -15.46 -12.31
CA GLY A 155 -10.25 -16.79 -12.15
C GLY A 155 -9.19 -17.86 -11.97
#